data_AF-A0A937SZ98-F1
#
_entry.id   AF-A0A937SZ98-F1
#
_cell.length_a   1.000
_cell.length_b   1.000
_cell.length_c   1.000
_cell.angle_alpha   90.00
_cell.angle_beta   90.00
_cell.angle_gamma   90.00
#
_symmetry.space_group_name_H-M   'P 1'
#
loop_
_entity.id
_entity.type
_entity.pdbx_description
1 polymer ?
#
loop_
_entity_poly.entity_id
_entity_poly.type
_entity_poly.pdbx_seq_one_letter_code
_entity_poly.pdbx_strand_id
1 'polypeptide(L)'
;NHRGDGLLEIHNKGGKRVLAAAANNRGDGLLEGYNSHGKLVTVVASNDRGDGLVNVANKKGRWVSAVGAATNGNGLMETFKADGSLSKTFP
;
A
#
# COMPACT_ATOMS: atom_id res chain seq x y z
N ASN A 1 -11.38 25.73 0.20
CA ASN A 1 -11.14 25.30 -1.20
C ASN A 1 -11.13 23.78 -1.21
N HIS A 2 -12.29 23.13 -1.37
CA HIS A 2 -12.47 21.69 -1.21
C HIS A 2 -12.14 20.96 -2.52
N ARG A 3 -10.85 20.85 -2.86
CA ARG A 3 -10.42 20.12 -4.08
C ARG A 3 -10.54 18.59 -3.96
N GLY A 4 -11.09 18.07 -2.85
CA GLY A 4 -11.33 16.64 -2.61
C GLY A 4 -10.05 15.83 -2.35
N ASP A 5 -8.90 16.34 -2.79
CA ASP A 5 -7.61 15.70 -2.56
C ASP A 5 -6.96 16.15 -1.25
N GLY A 6 -6.23 15.23 -0.62
CA GLY A 6 -5.46 15.48 0.60
C GLY A 6 -4.17 14.69 0.60
N LEU A 7 -3.10 15.28 1.14
CA LEU A 7 -1.80 14.64 1.29
C LEU A 7 -1.19 15.03 2.63
N LEU A 8 -0.82 14.03 3.42
CA LEU A 8 -0.03 14.16 4.64
C LEU A 8 1.25 13.35 4.46
N GLU A 9 2.40 13.98 4.67
CA GLU A 9 3.70 13.31 4.63
C GLU A 9 4.44 13.48 5.95
N ILE A 10 5.07 12.42 6.42
CA ILE A 10 5.98 12.45 7.57
C ILE A 10 7.37 12.11 7.06
N HIS A 11 8.33 12.98 7.38
CA HIS A 11 9.74 12.82 7.01
C HIS A 11 10.59 12.60 8.26
N ASN A 12 11.66 11.84 8.13
CA ASN A 12 12.68 11.75 9.17
C ASN A 12 13.61 12.98 9.16
N LYS A 13 14.52 13.06 10.14
CA LYS A 13 15.51 14.14 10.25
C LYS A 13 16.36 14.36 8.99
N GLY A 14 16.56 13.32 8.18
CA GLY A 14 17.29 13.38 6.92
C GLY A 14 16.44 13.75 5.71
N GLY A 15 15.19 14.19 5.90
CA GLY A 15 14.27 14.58 4.83
C GLY A 15 13.64 13.42 4.05
N LYS A 16 13.99 12.16 4.37
CA LYS A 16 13.39 11.00 3.71
C LYS A 16 11.98 10.77 4.26
N ARG A 17 11.02 10.60 3.35
CA ARG A 17 9.65 10.20 3.69
C ARG A 17 9.67 8.85 4.42
N VAL A 18 8.93 8.76 5.51
CA VAL A 18 8.71 7.53 6.30
C VAL A 18 7.25 7.09 6.28
N LEU A 19 6.33 8.03 6.07
CA LEU A 19 4.89 7.79 5.92
C LEU A 19 4.31 8.78 4.90
N ALA A 20 3.37 8.32 4.09
CA ALA A 20 2.43 9.20 3.41
C ALA A 20 1.00 8.67 3.59
N ALA A 21 0.05 9.59 3.76
CA ALA A 21 -1.38 9.32 3.69
C ALA A 21 -1.99 10.26 2.65
N ALA A 22 -2.73 9.72 1.72
CA ALA A 22 -3.35 10.47 0.64
C ALA A 22 -4.80 10.04 0.44
N ALA A 23 -5.61 11.00 0.00
CA ALA A 23 -6.95 10.77 -0.51
C ALA A 23 -7.15 11.61 -1.77
N ASN A 24 -8.01 11.15 -2.67
CA ASN A 24 -8.38 11.92 -3.85
C ASN A 24 -9.89 12.21 -3.90
N ASN A 25 -10.28 13.08 -4.83
CA ASN A 25 -11.65 13.49 -5.06
C ASN A 25 -12.60 12.38 -5.57
N ARG A 26 -12.08 11.19 -5.90
CA ARG A 26 -12.90 10.01 -6.22
C ARG A 26 -13.32 9.24 -4.97
N GLY A 27 -12.64 9.47 -3.84
CA GLY A 27 -12.82 8.70 -2.61
C GLY A 27 -11.80 7.57 -2.44
N ASP A 28 -10.76 7.51 -3.29
CA ASP A 28 -9.66 6.57 -3.10
C ASP A 28 -8.81 7.02 -1.90
N GLY A 29 -8.35 6.04 -1.11
CA GLY A 29 -7.50 6.24 0.05
C GLY A 29 -6.20 5.45 -0.08
N LEU A 30 -5.10 6.04 0.35
CA LEU A 30 -3.77 5.44 0.31
C LEU A 30 -2.98 5.77 1.58
N LEU A 31 -2.35 4.75 2.16
CA LEU A 31 -1.34 4.89 3.20
C LEU A 31 -0.10 4.10 2.78
N GLU A 32 1.04 4.78 2.79
CA GLU A 32 2.33 4.25 2.37
C GLU A 32 3.34 4.33 3.52
N GLY A 33 4.02 3.22 3.80
CA GLY A 33 5.10 3.13 4.76
C GLY A 33 6.45 2.91 4.07
N TYR A 34 7.46 3.67 4.48
CA TYR A 34 8.80 3.63 3.88
C TYR A 34 9.85 3.24 4.91
N ASN A 35 10.85 2.47 4.49
CA ASN A 35 11.98 2.13 5.35
C ASN A 35 13.01 3.28 5.45
N SER A 36 14.04 3.13 6.28
CA SER A 36 15.10 4.14 6.49
C SER A 36 15.91 4.51 5.23
N HIS A 37 15.83 3.68 4.18
CA HIS A 37 16.46 3.93 2.88
C HIS A 37 15.51 4.61 1.88
N GLY A 38 14.27 4.93 2.29
CA GLY A 38 13.25 5.53 1.43
C GLY A 38 12.60 4.53 0.47
N LYS A 39 12.69 3.21 0.72
CA LYS A 39 11.96 2.22 -0.08
C LYS A 39 10.57 2.01 0.51
N LEU A 40 9.56 2.01 -0.35
CA LEU A 40 8.20 1.61 -0.01
C LEU A 40 8.18 0.16 0.46
N VAL A 41 7.66 -0.08 1.65
CA VAL A 41 7.61 -1.40 2.28
C VAL A 41 6.23 -1.82 2.77
N THR A 42 5.29 -0.87 2.87
CA THR A 42 3.90 -1.16 3.22
C THR A 42 2.98 -0.26 2.42
N VAL A 43 1.89 -0.83 1.91
CA VAL A 43 0.77 -0.09 1.30
C VAL A 43 -0.52 -0.59 1.93
N VAL A 44 -1.39 0.34 2.31
CA VAL A 44 -2.80 0.09 2.62
C VAL A 44 -3.60 1.01 1.71
N ALA A 45 -4.51 0.46 0.92
CA ALA A 45 -5.29 1.24 -0.03
C ALA A 45 -6.74 0.77 -0.08
N SER A 46 -7.61 1.70 -0.44
CA SER A 46 -8.99 1.43 -0.81
C SER A 46 -9.37 2.31 -2.00
N ASN A 47 -10.32 1.87 -2.80
CA ASN A 47 -10.84 2.66 -3.92
C ASN A 47 -12.31 3.01 -3.77
N ASP A 48 -12.78 3.89 -4.65
CA ASP A 48 -14.17 4.33 -4.77
C ASP A 48 -15.19 3.21 -5.07
N ARG A 49 -14.72 2.03 -5.51
CA ARG A 49 -15.54 0.82 -5.74
C ARG A 49 -15.74 -0.03 -4.48
N GLY A 50 -15.04 0.29 -3.40
CA GLY A 50 -15.06 -0.48 -2.15
C GLY A 50 -14.07 -1.65 -2.12
N ASP A 51 -13.14 -1.74 -3.07
CA ASP A 51 -12.05 -2.72 -3.00
C ASP A 51 -11.00 -2.26 -1.98
N GLY A 52 -10.34 -3.20 -1.32
CA GLY A 52 -9.28 -2.97 -0.35
C GLY A 52 -8.01 -3.75 -0.68
N LEU A 53 -6.85 -3.19 -0.35
CA LEU A 53 -5.54 -3.80 -0.57
C LEU A 53 -4.59 -3.51 0.59
N VAL A 54 -3.86 -4.53 1.04
CA VAL A 54 -2.73 -4.42 1.95
C VAL A 54 -1.54 -5.20 1.39
N ASN A 55 -0.45 -4.50 1.10
CA ASN A 55 0.78 -5.11 0.60
C ASN A 55 1.95 -4.87 1.54
N VAL A 56 2.83 -5.85 1.63
CA VAL A 56 4.10 -5.75 2.38
C VAL A 56 5.25 -6.15 1.48
N ALA A 57 6.31 -5.33 1.48
CA ALA A 57 7.54 -5.56 0.75
C ALA A 57 8.70 -5.82 1.70
N ASN A 58 9.71 -6.54 1.21
CA ASN A 58 10.98 -6.68 1.92
C ASN A 58 11.80 -5.37 1.89
N LYS A 59 12.95 -5.35 2.57
CA LYS A 59 13.85 -4.18 2.64
C LYS A 59 14.32 -3.61 1.29
N LYS A 60 14.24 -4.40 0.21
CA LYS A 60 14.61 -3.98 -1.15
C LYS A 60 13.43 -3.36 -1.93
N GLY A 61 12.23 -3.30 -1.32
CA GLY A 61 11.00 -2.82 -1.97
C GLY A 61 10.35 -3.87 -2.88
N ARG A 62 10.64 -5.16 -2.70
CA ARG A 62 9.98 -6.25 -3.46
C ARG A 62 8.85 -6.82 -2.63
N TRP A 63 7.65 -6.87 -3.19
CA TRP A 63 6.47 -7.43 -2.53
C TRP A 63 6.72 -8.88 -2.11
N VAL A 64 6.33 -9.20 -0.87
CA VAL A 64 6.40 -10.54 -0.30
C VAL A 64 5.02 -11.03 0.14
N SER A 65 4.05 -10.11 0.28
CA SER A 65 2.65 -10.45 0.44
C SER A 65 1.73 -9.38 -0.13
N ALA A 66 0.56 -9.82 -0.58
CA ALA A 66 -0.58 -8.99 -0.95
C ALA A 66 -1.85 -9.60 -0.34
N VAL A 67 -2.71 -8.77 0.23
CA VAL A 67 -4.03 -9.16 0.72
C VAL A 67 -5.03 -8.19 0.10
N GLY A 68 -5.97 -8.72 -0.68
CA GLY A 68 -7.00 -7.94 -1.35
C GLY A 68 -8.38 -8.41 -0.94
N ALA A 69 -9.33 -7.48 -0.95
CA ALA A 69 -10.75 -7.77 -0.90
C ALA A 69 -11.44 -7.02 -2.04
N ALA A 70 -12.26 -7.73 -2.80
CA ALA A 70 -13.07 -7.15 -3.86
C ALA A 70 -14.47 -6.79 -3.33
N THR A 71 -15.10 -5.80 -3.96
CA THR A 71 -16.45 -5.33 -3.64
C THR A 71 -17.53 -6.44 -3.66
N ASN A 72 -17.29 -7.55 -4.36
CA ASN A 72 -18.16 -8.73 -4.37
C ASN A 72 -18.00 -9.64 -3.14
N GLY A 73 -17.18 -9.24 -2.15
CA GLY A 73 -16.93 -9.98 -0.91
C GLY A 73 -15.82 -11.03 -1.01
N ASN A 74 -15.24 -11.26 -2.18
CA ASN A 74 -14.16 -12.23 -2.33
C ASN A 74 -12.85 -11.66 -1.78
N GLY A 75 -12.17 -12.47 -0.97
CA GLY A 75 -10.80 -12.22 -0.53
C GLY A 75 -9.77 -12.88 -1.43
N LEU A 76 -8.55 -12.36 -1.40
CA LEU A 76 -7.38 -13.02 -1.96
C LEU A 76 -6.16 -12.66 -1.13
N MET A 77 -5.37 -13.66 -0.74
CA MET A 77 -4.04 -13.43 -0.19
C MET A 77 -2.99 -14.16 -1.00
N GLU A 78 -1.94 -13.46 -1.38
CA GLU A 78 -0.80 -14.00 -2.10
C GLU A 78 0.49 -13.77 -1.31
N THR A 79 1.40 -14.73 -1.36
CA THR A 79 2.77 -14.58 -0.88
C THR A 79 3.76 -14.79 -2.01
N PHE A 80 4.88 -14.09 -1.96
CA PHE A 80 5.90 -14.09 -3.01
C PHE A 80 7.27 -14.41 -2.43
N LYS A 81 8.11 -15.09 -3.22
CA LYS A 81 9.51 -15.34 -2.90
C LYS A 81 10.33 -14.05 -3.06
N ALA A 82 11.56 -14.06 -2.56
CA ALA A 82 12.45 -12.89 -2.61
C ALA A 82 12.84 -12.45 -4.05
N ASP A 83 12.67 -13.33 -5.03
CA ASP A 83 12.86 -13.04 -6.46
C ASP A 83 11.61 -12.43 -7.12
N GLY A 84 10.48 -12.35 -6.41
CA GLY A 84 9.20 -11.83 -6.90
C GLY A 84 8.27 -12.89 -7.49
N SER A 85 8.70 -14.15 -7.57
CA SER A 85 7.81 -15.23 -8.02
C SER A 85 6.73 -15.55 -7.00
N LEU A 86 5.51 -15.86 -7.48
CA LEU A 86 4.40 -16.28 -6.64
C LEU A 86 4.79 -17.55 -5.87
N SER A 87 4.58 -17.52 -4.55
CA SER A 87 4.82 -18.65 -3.67
C SER A 87 3.53 -19.41 -3.37
N LYS A 88 2.45 -18.70 -2.99
CA LYS A 88 1.15 -19.31 -2.66
C LYS A 88 0.03 -18.30 -2.77
N THR A 89 -1.16 -18.79 -3.12
CA THR A 89 -2.42 -18.05 -3.13
C THR A 89 -3.40 -18.69 -2.14
N PHE A 90 -4.16 -17.88 -1.42
CA PHE A 90 -5.22 -18.25 -0.49
C PHE A 90 -6.50 -17.50 -0.91
N PRO A 91 -7.58 -18.21 -1.26
CA PRO A 91 -8.89 -17.60 -1.53
C PRO A 91 -9.62 -17.23 -0.23
#